data_AF-A0AAD4RCB1-F1
#
_entry.id   AF-A0AAD4RCB1-F1
#
_cell.length_a   1.000
_cell.length_b   1.000
_cell.length_c   1.000
_cell.angle_alpha   90.00
_cell.angle_beta   90.00
_cell.angle_gamma   90.00
#
_symmetry.space_group_name_H-M   'P 1'
#
loop_
_entity.id
_entity.type
_entity.pdbx_description
1 polymer ?
#
loop_
_entity_poly.entity_id
_entity_poly.type
_entity_poly.pdbx_seq_one_letter_code
_entity_poly.pdbx_strand_id
1 'polypeptide(L)'
;MLLLTLCLLGATNAHSFTCLDECECNTQDRSIDCTNNFRRKELHLPDIPMIGYAIIGLSNTDVKSLPPEDVLLEHFPDLLAIHIKSVPAFNCKTLKNKYRTITILSDCNHDPKWFSKPTKDCDSLCQVKSFFLRAFRLIKMKYKDMIKSVPFLELLHNMLVEMGHKVASFVT
;
A
#
# COMPACT_ATOMS: atom_id res chain seq x y z
N MET A 1 23.97 10.26 -42.78
CA MET A 1 22.71 10.34 -42.03
C MET A 1 22.07 8.95 -41.92
N LEU A 2 22.61 8.03 -41.11
CA LEU A 2 21.93 6.74 -40.83
C LEU A 2 22.54 6.01 -39.62
N LEU A 3 22.75 6.67 -38.48
CA LEU A 3 23.39 6.01 -37.33
C LEU A 3 22.96 6.52 -35.94
N LEU A 4 21.81 7.19 -35.82
CA LEU A 4 21.36 7.80 -34.56
C LEU A 4 19.85 7.61 -34.29
N THR A 5 19.31 6.45 -34.67
CA THR A 5 17.92 6.06 -34.37
C THR A 5 17.88 4.67 -33.72
N LEU A 6 18.65 4.52 -32.63
CA LEU A 6 18.50 3.41 -31.69
C LEU A 6 18.34 3.96 -30.26
N CYS A 7 17.47 4.97 -30.10
CA CYS A 7 16.98 5.35 -28.79
C CYS A 7 16.00 4.28 -28.31
N LEU A 8 16.54 3.29 -27.59
CA LEU A 8 16.07 2.88 -26.27
C LEU A 8 14.57 3.10 -26.01
N LEU A 9 13.72 2.39 -26.75
CA LEU A 9 12.37 2.07 -26.28
C LEU A 9 12.49 0.89 -25.33
N GLY A 10 13.04 1.15 -24.14
CA GLY A 10 12.87 0.26 -23.01
C GLY A 10 11.42 0.34 -22.56
N ALA A 11 10.53 -0.33 -23.28
CA ALA A 11 9.21 -0.61 -22.78
C ALA A 11 9.39 -1.52 -21.56
N THR A 12 9.33 -0.95 -20.36
CA THR A 12 9.16 -1.74 -19.15
C THR A 12 7.79 -2.38 -19.28
N ASN A 13 7.75 -3.61 -19.78
CA ASN A 13 6.51 -4.36 -19.87
C ASN A 13 6.02 -4.59 -18.45
N ALA A 14 4.93 -3.91 -18.10
CA ALA A 14 4.12 -4.26 -16.95
C ALA A 14 3.81 -5.75 -17.06
N HIS A 15 4.29 -6.51 -16.09
CA HIS A 15 4.11 -7.95 -16.10
C HIS A 15 3.83 -8.44 -14.69
N SER A 16 2.78 -9.24 -14.60
CA SER A 16 2.48 -10.09 -13.45
C SER A 16 3.25 -11.39 -13.57
N PHE A 17 3.92 -11.81 -12.50
CA PHE A 17 4.61 -13.08 -12.45
C PHE A 17 4.41 -13.75 -11.09
N THR A 18 4.54 -15.08 -11.05
CA THR A 18 4.48 -15.82 -9.79
C THR A 18 5.71 -15.54 -8.95
N CYS A 19 5.50 -15.13 -7.71
CA CYS A 19 6.55 -14.79 -6.75
C CYS A 19 6.18 -15.33 -5.36
N LEU A 20 7.17 -15.42 -4.47
CA LEU A 20 6.99 -16.09 -3.17
C LEU A 20 6.36 -17.49 -3.38
N ASP A 21 5.68 -18.00 -2.37
CA ASP A 21 4.97 -19.28 -2.46
C ASP A 21 3.61 -19.13 -3.14
N GLU A 22 3.62 -18.92 -4.45
CA GLU A 22 2.43 -18.83 -5.32
C GLU A 22 1.61 -17.53 -5.16
N CYS A 23 2.24 -16.41 -4.82
CA CYS A 23 1.61 -15.09 -4.97
C CYS A 23 1.78 -14.57 -6.40
N GLU A 24 0.95 -13.61 -6.79
CA GLU A 24 1.10 -12.85 -8.04
C GLU A 24 1.75 -11.50 -7.74
N CYS A 25 2.95 -11.27 -8.25
CA CYS A 25 3.64 -9.99 -8.15
C CYS A 25 3.40 -9.17 -9.41
N ASN A 26 2.86 -7.97 -9.25
CA ASN A 26 2.65 -7.02 -10.33
C ASN A 26 3.60 -5.83 -10.16
N THR A 27 4.51 -5.68 -11.13
CA THR A 27 5.54 -4.63 -11.14
C THR A 27 4.99 -3.23 -11.40
N GLN A 28 3.87 -3.12 -12.11
CA GLN A 28 3.23 -1.84 -12.43
C GLN A 28 2.41 -1.32 -11.25
N ASP A 29 1.57 -2.19 -10.68
CA ASP A 29 0.76 -1.85 -9.51
C ASP A 29 1.59 -1.87 -8.22
N ARG A 30 2.83 -2.36 -8.31
CA ARG A 30 3.77 -2.48 -7.19
C ARG A 30 3.12 -3.24 -6.03
N SER A 31 2.46 -4.33 -6.40
CA SER A 31 1.64 -5.13 -5.50
C SER A 31 2.05 -6.60 -5.52
N ILE A 32 1.85 -7.24 -4.38
CA ILE A 32 1.98 -8.68 -4.20
C ILE A 32 0.61 -9.19 -3.77
N ASP A 33 -0.05 -9.95 -4.63
CA ASP A 33 -1.36 -10.54 -4.34
C ASP A 33 -1.22 -12.01 -3.97
N CYS A 34 -1.44 -12.33 -2.70
CA CYS A 34 -1.41 -13.68 -2.16
C CYS A 34 -2.83 -14.17 -1.82
N THR A 35 -3.78 -13.93 -2.72
CA THR A 35 -5.19 -14.26 -2.53
C THR A 35 -5.53 -15.71 -2.90
N ASN A 36 -6.56 -16.28 -2.25
CA ASN A 36 -7.15 -17.59 -2.54
C ASN A 36 -6.25 -18.81 -2.27
N ASN A 37 -5.25 -18.67 -1.39
CA ASN A 37 -4.48 -19.81 -0.89
C ASN A 37 -4.85 -20.12 0.57
N PHE A 38 -5.89 -20.90 0.77
CA PHE A 38 -6.34 -21.35 2.10
C PHE A 38 -5.32 -22.24 2.84
N ARG A 39 -4.27 -22.73 2.16
CA ARG A 39 -3.21 -23.51 2.82
C ARG A 39 -2.13 -22.62 3.43
N ARG A 40 -2.08 -21.35 3.04
CA ARG A 40 -1.10 -20.38 3.52
C ARG A 40 -1.41 -20.01 4.98
N LYS A 41 -0.53 -20.45 5.89
CA LYS A 41 -0.64 -20.19 7.33
C LYS A 41 0.15 -18.97 7.80
N GLU A 42 1.07 -18.50 6.97
CA GLU A 42 1.91 -17.33 7.24
C GLU A 42 2.30 -16.61 5.95
N LEU A 43 2.72 -15.35 6.07
CA LEU A 43 3.33 -14.62 4.97
C LEU A 43 4.81 -15.01 4.90
N HIS A 44 5.18 -15.83 3.92
CA HIS A 44 6.59 -16.12 3.68
C HIS A 44 7.34 -14.88 3.22
N LEU A 45 8.50 -14.69 3.82
CA LEU A 45 9.41 -13.60 3.51
C LEU A 45 10.42 -14.11 2.46
N PRO A 46 10.72 -13.30 1.44
CA PRO A 46 11.72 -13.66 0.44
C PRO A 46 13.12 -13.68 1.07
N ASP A 47 14.04 -14.52 0.59
CA ASP A 47 15.43 -14.51 1.09
C ASP A 47 16.18 -13.21 0.70
N ILE A 48 15.71 -12.54 -0.35
CA ILE A 48 16.28 -11.30 -0.88
C ILE A 48 15.21 -10.21 -0.81
N PRO A 49 15.52 -9.01 -0.31
CA PRO A 49 14.56 -7.92 -0.23
C PRO A 49 13.90 -7.61 -1.58
N MET A 50 12.57 -7.58 -1.59
CA MET A 50 11.76 -7.25 -2.75
C MET A 50 11.46 -5.75 -2.76
N ILE A 51 12.35 -5.00 -3.42
CA ILE A 51 12.27 -3.55 -3.59
C ILE A 51 11.20 -3.20 -4.62
N GLY A 52 10.51 -2.07 -4.43
CA GLY A 52 9.55 -1.52 -5.37
C GLY A 52 8.11 -1.98 -5.15
N TYR A 53 7.85 -2.88 -4.19
CA TYR A 53 6.49 -3.33 -3.85
C TYR A 53 5.94 -2.56 -2.65
N ALA A 54 4.83 -1.86 -2.87
CA ALA A 54 4.22 -0.98 -1.89
C ALA A 54 3.00 -1.58 -1.18
N ILE A 55 2.40 -2.62 -1.73
CA ILE A 55 1.14 -3.20 -1.23
C ILE A 55 1.21 -4.72 -1.22
N ILE A 56 0.79 -5.34 -0.12
CA ILE A 56 0.58 -6.80 -0.04
C ILE A 56 -0.90 -7.08 0.22
N GLY A 57 -1.50 -7.94 -0.62
CA GLY A 57 -2.84 -8.46 -0.46
C GLY A 57 -2.82 -9.87 0.16
N LEU A 58 -3.52 -10.05 1.27
CA LEU A 58 -3.76 -11.31 1.94
C LEU A 58 -5.27 -11.52 2.03
N SER A 59 -5.85 -12.23 1.06
CA SER A 59 -7.28 -12.51 1.09
C SER A 59 -7.58 -14.00 0.94
N ASN A 60 -8.60 -14.50 1.63
CA ASN A 60 -8.99 -15.92 1.54
C ASN A 60 -7.80 -16.87 1.82
N THR A 61 -7.12 -16.64 2.96
CA THR A 61 -5.99 -17.44 3.45
C THR A 61 -6.24 -17.89 4.89
N ASP A 62 -5.36 -18.73 5.43
CA ASP A 62 -5.36 -19.19 6.83
C ASP A 62 -4.26 -18.50 7.67
N VAL A 63 -3.79 -17.33 7.22
CA VAL A 63 -2.74 -16.58 7.93
C VAL A 63 -3.25 -16.15 9.31
N LYS A 64 -2.47 -16.48 10.35
CA LYS A 64 -2.85 -16.18 11.74
C LYS A 64 -2.34 -14.84 12.25
N SER A 65 -1.18 -14.40 11.75
CA SER A 65 -0.54 -13.17 12.16
C SER A 65 0.43 -12.70 11.11
N LEU A 66 0.71 -11.40 11.12
CA LEU A 66 1.80 -10.82 10.36
C LEU A 66 3.12 -10.85 11.17
N PRO A 67 4.28 -10.93 10.50
CA PRO A 67 5.58 -10.69 11.10
C PRO A 67 5.69 -9.27 11.69
N PRO A 68 6.63 -9.02 12.61
CA PRO A 68 6.94 -7.68 13.11
C PRO A 68 7.21 -6.65 11.99
N GLU A 69 6.88 -5.38 12.24
CA GLU A 69 6.98 -4.31 11.23
C GLU A 69 8.41 -4.08 10.72
N ASP A 70 9.41 -4.17 11.59
CA ASP A 70 10.82 -4.08 11.24
C ASP A 70 11.27 -5.20 10.30
N VAL A 71 10.86 -6.44 10.61
CA VAL A 71 11.11 -7.62 9.76
C VAL A 71 10.43 -7.47 8.40
N LEU A 72 9.21 -6.94 8.35
CA LEU A 72 8.52 -6.67 7.08
C LEU A 72 9.24 -5.62 6.24
N LEU A 73 9.74 -4.56 6.85
CA LEU A 73 10.47 -3.49 6.14
C LEU A 73 11.88 -3.90 5.70
N GLU A 74 12.51 -4.87 6.38
CA GLU A 74 13.76 -5.47 5.92
C GLU A 74 13.57 -6.19 4.58
N HIS A 75 12.47 -6.94 4.44
CA HIS A 75 12.18 -7.75 3.28
C HIS A 75 11.40 -7.02 2.18
N PHE A 76 10.62 -6.01 2.57
CA PHE A 76 9.83 -5.16 1.67
C PHE A 76 10.06 -3.68 2.01
N PRO A 77 11.20 -3.10 1.60
CA PRO A 77 11.61 -1.76 2.05
C PRO A 77 10.66 -0.62 1.66
N ASP A 78 9.91 -0.80 0.56
CA ASP A 78 8.96 0.18 0.04
C ASP A 78 7.52 -0.08 0.51
N LEU A 79 7.30 -1.04 1.41
CA LEU A 79 5.96 -1.47 1.84
C LEU A 79 5.22 -0.37 2.58
N LEU A 80 4.04 0.00 2.07
CA LEU A 80 3.19 1.04 2.62
C LEU A 80 1.94 0.48 3.27
N ALA A 81 1.38 -0.61 2.72
CA ALA A 81 0.14 -1.18 3.22
C ALA A 81 0.08 -2.70 3.08
N ILE A 82 -0.61 -3.33 4.03
CA ILE A 82 -1.04 -4.72 3.93
C ILE A 82 -2.55 -4.75 4.05
N HIS A 83 -3.20 -5.36 3.06
CA HIS A 83 -4.64 -5.57 3.03
C HIS A 83 -4.95 -7.02 3.42
N ILE A 84 -5.74 -7.21 4.47
CA ILE A 84 -6.14 -8.50 5.03
C ILE A 84 -7.65 -8.62 4.97
N LYS A 85 -8.16 -9.39 4.01
CA LYS A 85 -9.61 -9.49 3.78
C LYS A 85 -10.07 -10.93 3.83
N SER A 86 -11.16 -11.21 4.55
CA SER A 86 -11.75 -12.55 4.60
C SER A 86 -10.72 -13.63 5.02
N VAL A 87 -9.90 -13.32 6.02
CA VAL A 87 -8.92 -14.23 6.64
C VAL A 87 -9.43 -14.61 8.04
N PRO A 88 -10.29 -15.63 8.16
CA PRO A 88 -11.02 -15.92 9.40
C PRO A 88 -10.12 -16.36 10.57
N ALA A 89 -8.97 -16.98 10.26
CA ALA A 89 -7.99 -17.41 11.25
C ALA A 89 -7.10 -16.28 11.78
N PHE A 90 -7.22 -15.06 11.24
CA PHE A 90 -6.32 -13.95 11.57
C PHE A 90 -6.58 -13.42 12.98
N ASN A 91 -5.53 -13.40 13.81
CA ASN A 91 -5.62 -12.92 15.18
C ASN A 91 -5.48 -11.39 15.22
N CYS A 92 -6.62 -10.70 15.10
CA CYS A 92 -6.72 -9.24 15.14
C CYS A 92 -6.09 -8.57 16.37
N LYS A 93 -5.92 -9.30 17.49
CA LYS A 93 -5.26 -8.76 18.69
C LYS A 93 -3.78 -8.44 18.43
N THR A 94 -3.15 -9.10 17.47
CA THR A 94 -1.73 -8.87 17.13
C THR A 94 -1.50 -7.54 16.44
N LEU A 95 -2.53 -6.88 15.91
CA LEU A 95 -2.39 -5.61 15.20
C LEU A 95 -2.23 -4.40 16.12
N LYS A 96 -2.70 -4.49 17.38
CA LYS A 96 -2.75 -3.34 18.30
C LYS A 96 -1.36 -2.80 18.57
N ASN A 97 -1.11 -1.54 18.17
CA ASN A 97 0.12 -0.78 18.41
C ASN A 97 1.42 -1.43 17.90
N LYS A 98 1.34 -2.38 16.94
CA LYS A 98 2.52 -3.08 16.40
C LYS A 98 3.03 -2.54 15.06
N TYR A 99 2.19 -1.79 14.34
CA TYR A 99 2.50 -1.23 13.02
C TYR A 99 2.30 0.28 13.09
N ARG A 100 3.38 1.04 12.87
CA ARG A 100 3.38 2.51 12.92
C ARG A 100 3.59 3.11 11.54
N THR A 101 4.42 2.46 10.74
CA THR A 101 4.83 2.91 9.40
C THR A 101 3.93 2.32 8.33
N ILE A 102 3.70 1.00 8.39
CA ILE A 102 2.87 0.24 7.48
C ILE A 102 1.40 0.39 7.89
N THR A 103 0.53 0.67 6.93
CA THR A 103 -0.91 0.75 7.15
C THR A 103 -1.55 -0.63 7.01
N ILE A 104 -2.20 -1.11 8.05
CA ILE A 104 -2.93 -2.39 8.01
C ILE A 104 -4.41 -2.13 7.72
N LEU A 105 -4.88 -2.58 6.57
CA LEU A 105 -6.29 -2.56 6.17
C LEU A 105 -6.86 -3.96 6.43
N SER A 106 -7.77 -4.11 7.39
CA SER A 106 -8.26 -5.44 7.75
C SER A 106 -9.72 -5.45 8.21
N ASP A 107 -10.42 -6.56 7.99
CA ASP A 107 -11.79 -6.81 8.47
C ASP A 107 -11.90 -6.96 10.01
N CYS A 108 -10.78 -6.90 10.72
CA CYS A 108 -10.67 -7.05 12.17
C CYS A 108 -11.52 -6.08 13.01
N ASN A 109 -11.95 -4.96 12.42
CA ASN A 109 -12.99 -4.11 12.99
C ASN A 109 -13.86 -3.61 11.83
N HIS A 110 -15.18 -3.65 11.99
CA HIS A 110 -16.13 -2.99 11.09
C HIS A 110 -16.00 -1.46 11.07
N ASP A 111 -15.21 -0.89 11.98
CA ASP A 111 -14.70 0.47 11.87
C ASP A 111 -13.35 0.42 11.16
N PRO A 112 -13.27 0.83 9.88
CA PRO A 112 -12.00 1.04 9.25
C PRO A 112 -11.40 2.28 9.94
N LYS A 113 -10.55 2.06 10.95
CA LYS A 113 -9.84 3.13 11.65
C LYS A 113 -8.73 3.67 10.75
N TRP A 114 -9.15 4.37 9.69
CA TRP A 114 -8.28 5.24 8.89
C TRP A 114 -7.67 6.35 9.75
N PHE A 115 -8.26 6.62 10.92
CA PHE A 115 -7.79 7.58 11.91
C PHE A 115 -7.81 6.94 13.31
N SER A 116 -6.65 6.88 13.95
CA SER A 116 -6.58 6.63 15.40
C SER A 116 -7.11 7.86 16.13
N LYS A 117 -7.79 7.72 17.27
CA LYS A 117 -8.15 8.89 18.10
C LYS A 117 -6.89 9.75 18.34
N PRO A 118 -6.97 11.09 18.23
CA PRO A 118 -5.85 11.98 18.53
C PRO A 118 -5.18 11.63 19.84
N THR A 119 -3.89 11.37 19.80
CA THR A 119 -3.07 11.18 21.00
C THR A 119 -2.41 12.51 21.35
N LYS A 120 -1.92 12.65 22.59
CA LYS A 120 -1.15 13.85 22.99
C LYS A 120 0.10 14.06 22.12
N ASP A 121 0.60 12.99 21.50
CA ASP A 121 1.82 13.00 20.70
C ASP A 121 1.57 13.23 19.19
N CYS A 122 0.31 13.10 18.73
CA CYS A 122 -0.08 13.40 17.34
C CYS A 122 -1.54 13.83 17.32
N ASP A 123 -1.73 15.15 17.31
CA ASP A 123 -3.00 15.83 17.23
C ASP A 123 -3.66 15.68 15.85
N SER A 124 -4.87 16.22 15.69
CA SER A 124 -5.62 16.17 14.43
C SER A 124 -4.82 16.77 13.27
N LEU A 125 -4.03 17.81 13.52
CA LEU A 125 -3.19 18.46 12.53
C LEU A 125 -2.03 17.54 12.07
N CYS A 126 -1.38 16.86 13.01
CA CYS A 126 -0.36 15.85 12.75
C CYS A 126 -0.92 14.67 11.94
N GLN A 127 -2.13 14.20 12.26
CA GLN A 127 -2.78 13.11 11.53
C GLN A 127 -3.08 13.50 10.09
N VAL A 128 -3.72 14.65 9.89
CA VAL A 128 -4.01 15.20 8.56
C VAL A 128 -2.72 15.38 7.78
N LYS A 129 -1.67 15.95 8.38
CA LYS A 129 -0.37 16.12 7.72
C LYS A 129 0.27 14.79 7.33
N SER A 130 0.21 13.77 8.19
CA SER A 130 0.75 12.44 7.90
C SER A 130 -0.02 11.75 6.77
N PHE A 131 -1.35 11.89 6.75
CA PHE A 131 -2.23 11.40 5.69
C PHE A 131 -1.93 12.11 4.38
N PHE A 132 -1.85 13.44 4.39
CA PHE A 132 -1.47 14.24 3.22
C PHE A 132 -0.08 13.88 2.71
N LEU A 133 0.91 13.68 3.59
CA LEU A 133 2.24 13.27 3.19
C LEU A 133 2.24 11.84 2.60
N ARG A 134 1.43 10.92 3.12
CA ARG A 134 1.27 9.56 2.58
C ARG A 134 0.55 9.59 1.23
N ALA A 135 -0.58 10.29 1.12
CA ALA A 135 -1.32 10.47 -0.12
C ALA A 135 -0.48 11.18 -1.18
N PHE A 136 0.24 12.24 -0.80
CA PHE A 136 1.16 12.95 -1.69
C PHE A 136 2.34 12.09 -2.12
N ARG A 137 2.88 11.21 -1.27
CA ARG A 137 3.90 10.24 -1.67
C ARG A 137 3.37 9.23 -2.68
N LEU A 138 2.16 8.71 -2.46
CA LEU A 138 1.49 7.81 -3.41
C LEU A 138 1.25 8.49 -4.76
N ILE A 139 0.78 9.74 -4.74
CA ILE A 139 0.58 10.56 -5.95
C ILE A 139 1.91 10.88 -6.62
N LYS A 140 2.96 11.25 -5.87
CA LYS A 140 4.30 11.55 -6.41
C LYS A 140 4.95 10.32 -7.04
N MET A 141 4.71 9.13 -6.48
CA MET A 141 5.15 7.88 -7.10
C MET A 141 4.40 7.62 -8.41
N LYS A 142 3.07 7.81 -8.45
CA LYS A 142 2.30 7.78 -9.71
C LYS A 142 2.74 8.85 -10.73
N TYR A 143 3.22 10.00 -10.24
CA TYR A 143 3.65 11.15 -11.05
C TYR A 143 5.01 10.91 -11.75
N LYS A 144 5.95 10.20 -11.11
CA LYS A 144 7.23 9.85 -11.75
C LYS A 144 7.04 9.01 -13.03
N ASP A 145 5.91 8.34 -13.15
CA ASP A 145 5.59 7.45 -14.28
C ASP A 145 4.67 8.11 -15.34
N MET A 146 4.12 9.30 -15.08
CA MET A 146 3.19 9.98 -16.00
C MET A 146 3.67 11.38 -16.40
N ILE A 147 4.62 11.45 -17.33
CA ILE A 147 4.80 12.65 -18.16
C ILE A 147 3.90 12.52 -19.38
N LYS A 148 2.98 13.49 -19.52
CA LYS A 148 1.90 13.68 -20.52
C LYS A 148 0.56 13.02 -20.21
N SER A 149 -0.28 13.69 -19.44
CA SER A 149 -1.67 13.93 -19.83
C SER A 149 -2.33 14.99 -18.93
N VAL A 150 -3.30 15.72 -19.48
CA VAL A 150 -4.09 16.79 -18.86
C VAL A 150 -5.12 16.34 -17.78
N PRO A 151 -5.53 15.06 -17.60
CA PRO A 151 -6.57 14.70 -16.63
C PRO A 151 -6.11 14.74 -15.16
N PHE A 152 -4.84 15.06 -14.89
CA PHE A 152 -4.32 15.20 -13.53
C PHE A 152 -4.90 16.39 -12.77
N LEU A 153 -5.11 17.53 -13.44
CA LEU A 153 -5.67 18.72 -12.77
C LEU A 153 -7.10 18.45 -12.29
N GLU A 154 -7.86 17.69 -13.06
CA GLU A 154 -9.25 17.33 -12.76
C GLU A 154 -9.32 16.30 -11.62
N LEU A 155 -8.42 15.30 -11.62
CA LEU A 155 -8.30 14.35 -10.50
C LEU A 155 -7.85 15.06 -9.21
N LEU A 156 -6.87 15.95 -9.28
CA LEU A 156 -6.40 16.73 -8.14
C LEU A 156 -7.51 17.64 -7.61
N HIS A 157 -8.26 18.30 -8.50
CA HIS A 157 -9.38 19.16 -8.13
C HIS A 157 -10.48 18.38 -7.43
N ASN A 158 -10.91 17.24 -7.99
CA ASN A 158 -11.96 16.41 -7.41
C ASN A 158 -11.55 15.85 -6.03
N MET A 159 -10.29 15.44 -5.88
CA MET A 159 -9.78 15.01 -4.57
C MET A 159 -9.70 16.17 -3.57
N LEU A 160 -9.24 17.37 -3.98
CA LEU A 160 -9.18 18.54 -3.09
C LEU A 160 -10.57 18.98 -2.63
N VAL A 161 -11.56 18.92 -3.52
CA VAL A 161 -12.97 19.21 -3.22
C VAL A 161 -13.53 18.18 -2.23
N GLU A 162 -13.33 16.87 -2.49
CA GLU A 162 -13.80 15.81 -1.60
C GLU A 162 -13.13 15.88 -0.21
N MET A 163 -11.83 16.22 -0.18
CA MET A 163 -11.10 16.46 1.06
C MET A 163 -11.63 17.70 1.80
N GLY A 164 -11.93 18.79 1.08
CA GLY A 164 -12.54 19.99 1.66
C GLY A 164 -13.89 19.69 2.33
N HIS A 165 -14.75 18.91 1.68
CA HIS A 165 -16.04 18.49 2.25
C HIS A 165 -15.87 17.61 3.49
N LYS A 166 -14.92 16.66 3.47
CA LYS A 166 -14.67 15.78 4.62
C LYS A 166 -14.04 16.52 5.80
N VAL A 167 -13.14 17.47 5.55
CA VAL A 167 -12.54 18.31 6.60
C VAL A 167 -13.58 19.26 7.20
N ALA A 168 -14.46 19.85 6.38
CA ALA A 168 -15.54 20.70 6.85
C ALA A 168 -16.48 19.94 7.80
N SER A 169 -16.83 18.68 7.47
CA SER A 169 -17.65 17.82 8.34
C SER A 169 -16.98 17.40 9.66
N PHE A 170 -15.69 17.67 9.83
CA PHE A 170 -14.92 17.31 11.03
C PHE A 170 -14.65 18.51 11.95
N VAL A 171 -14.83 19.73 11.44
CA VAL A 171 -14.58 20.99 12.17
C VAL A 171 -15.88 21.67 12.62
N THR A 172 -17.04 21.30 12.06
CA THR A 172 -18.39 21.59 12.60
C THR A 172 -18.93 20.42 13.40
#